data_AF-L1L737-F1
#
_entry.id   AF-L1L737-F1
#
_cell.length_a   1.000
_cell.length_b   1.000
_cell.length_c   1.000
_cell.angle_alpha   90.00
_cell.angle_beta   90.00
_cell.angle_gamma   90.00
#
_symmetry.space_group_name_H-M   'P 1'
#
loop_
_entity.id
_entity.type
_entity.pdbx_description
1 polymer ?
#
loop_
_entity_poly.entity_id
_entity_poly.type
_entity_poly.pdbx_seq_one_letter_code
_entity_poly.pdbx_strand_id
1 'polypeptide(L)'
;MAAVIATLTGALILAGIVYDVARLITPDEPRRPPLARLRGRRAALEEAERWLVGLRLHDRVDAATYQRRMSALAHGQRRTTTGPTNAVGGRHG
;
A
#
# COMPACT_ATOMS: atom_id res chain seq x y z
N MET A 1 43.78 23.05 -10.05
CA MET A 1 42.33 23.21 -10.28
C MET A 1 41.62 21.86 -10.40
N ALA A 2 41.97 21.01 -11.38
CA ALA A 2 41.30 19.71 -11.58
C ALA A 2 41.29 18.79 -10.35
N ALA A 3 42.43 18.68 -9.64
CA ALA A 3 42.53 17.90 -8.41
C ALA A 3 41.54 18.41 -7.34
N VAL A 4 41.49 19.73 -7.11
CA VAL A 4 40.60 20.37 -6.13
C VAL A 4 39.12 20.13 -6.47
N ILE A 5 38.77 20.24 -7.76
CA ILE A 5 37.41 19.97 -8.23
C ILE A 5 37.06 18.49 -7.99
N ALA A 6 37.96 17.57 -8.33
CA ALA A 6 37.75 16.14 -8.12
C ALA A 6 37.58 15.79 -6.63
N THR A 7 38.37 16.38 -5.73
CA THR A 7 38.20 16.17 -4.28
C THR A 7 36.87 16.69 -3.77
N LEU A 8 36.45 17.88 -4.22
CA LEU A 8 35.16 18.47 -3.84
C LEU A 8 33.99 17.62 -4.33
N THR A 9 34.03 17.16 -5.59
CA THR A 9 33.01 16.27 -6.15
C THR A 9 32.95 14.95 -5.38
N GLY A 10 34.11 14.33 -5.11
CA GLY A 10 34.18 13.09 -4.33
C GLY A 10 33.61 13.26 -2.91
N ALA A 11 33.94 14.37 -2.25
CA ALA A 11 33.41 14.69 -0.93
C ALA A 11 31.89 14.90 -0.94
N LEU A 12 31.35 15.55 -1.96
CA LEU A 12 29.91 15.78 -2.10
C LEU A 12 29.14 14.46 -2.32
N ILE A 13 29.68 13.58 -3.17
CA ILE A 13 29.12 12.25 -3.41
C ILE A 13 29.13 11.44 -2.11
N LEU A 14 30.25 11.43 -1.40
CA LEU A 14 30.38 10.70 -0.13
C LEU A 14 29.40 11.24 0.92
N ALA A 15 29.27 12.56 1.04
CA ALA A 15 28.32 13.19 1.94
C ALA A 15 26.86 12.82 1.59
N GLY A 16 26.51 12.78 0.30
CA GLY A 16 25.19 12.34 -0.16
C GLY A 16 24.88 10.88 0.19
N ILE A 17 25.85 9.98 0.01
CA ILE A 17 25.71 8.56 0.38
C ILE A 17 25.52 8.42 1.89
N VAL A 18 26.36 9.09 2.69
CA VAL A 18 26.25 9.05 4.16
C VAL A 18 24.91 9.62 4.62
N TYR A 19 24.45 10.71 4.00
CA TYR A 19 23.15 11.30 4.31
C TYR A 19 21.98 10.36 3.98
N ASP A 20 21.99 9.71 2.82
CA ASP A 20 20.92 8.78 2.43
C ASP A 20 20.89 7.54 3.34
N VAL A 21 22.06 7.00 3.68
CA VAL A 21 22.20 5.88 4.64
C VAL A 21 21.71 6.31 6.03
N ALA A 22 22.14 7.47 6.53
CA ALA A 22 21.70 8.01 7.80
C ALA A 22 20.18 8.25 7.80
N ARG A 23 19.61 8.76 6.72
CA ARG A 23 18.16 8.94 6.56
C ARG A 23 17.38 7.62 6.48
N LEU A 24 17.98 6.60 5.89
CA LEU A 24 17.37 5.28 5.83
C LEU A 24 17.33 4.60 7.21
N ILE A 25 18.35 4.85 8.03
CA ILE A 25 18.54 4.23 9.35
C ILE A 25 17.88 5.05 10.47
N THR A 26 17.85 6.38 10.35
CA THR A 26 17.26 7.30 11.31
C THR A 26 15.84 7.66 10.85
N PRO A 27 14.78 7.09 11.46
CA PRO A 27 13.41 7.40 11.12
C PRO A 27 13.00 8.75 11.74
N ASP A 28 13.66 9.85 11.37
CA ASP A 28 13.34 11.20 11.82
C ASP A 28 12.39 11.92 10.85
N GLU A 29 11.28 11.27 10.47
CA GLU A 29 10.23 11.96 9.74
C GLU A 29 8.82 11.51 10.18
N PRO A 30 8.00 12.40 10.79
CA PRO A 30 6.67 12.08 11.29
C PRO A 30 5.60 11.94 10.18
N ARG A 31 5.99 11.73 8.92
CA ARG A 31 5.09 11.70 7.75
C ARG A 31 5.15 10.45 6.88
N ARG A 32 5.97 9.44 7.18
CA ARG A 32 5.91 8.13 6.50
C ARG A 32 5.22 7.11 7.38
N PRO A 33 4.17 6.41 6.89
CA PRO A 33 3.58 5.33 7.67
C PRO A 33 4.67 4.28 7.95
N PRO A 34 4.80 3.80 9.19
CA PRO A 34 5.86 2.88 9.58
C PRO A 34 5.91 1.68 8.63
N LEU A 35 7.10 1.20 8.29
CA LEU A 35 7.29 0.09 7.35
C LEU A 35 6.46 -1.15 7.73
N ALA A 36 6.19 -1.36 9.01
CA ALA A 36 5.25 -2.38 9.52
C ALA A 36 3.81 -2.17 9.01
N ARG A 37 3.33 -0.92 8.92
CA ARG A 37 2.03 -0.55 8.34
C ARG A 37 2.01 -0.76 6.82
N LEU A 38 3.13 -0.53 6.12
CA LEU A 38 3.24 -0.83 4.70
C LEU A 38 3.26 -2.34 4.44
N ARG A 39 4.01 -3.11 5.23
CA ARG A 39 4.01 -4.58 5.17
C ARG A 39 2.63 -5.16 5.49
N GLY A 40 1.97 -4.68 6.55
CA GLY A 40 0.60 -5.08 6.90
C GLY A 40 -0.41 -4.70 5.81
N ARG A 41 -0.25 -3.52 5.18
CA ARG A 41 -1.08 -3.11 4.04
C ARG A 41 -0.88 -4.01 2.83
N ARG A 42 0.36 -4.39 2.53
CA ARG A 42 0.67 -5.32 1.43
C ARG A 42 0.09 -6.71 1.69
N ALA A 43 0.28 -7.25 2.89
CA ALA A 43 -0.31 -8.53 3.27
C ALA A 43 -1.84 -8.52 3.18
N ALA A 44 -2.49 -7.43 3.62
CA ALA A 44 -3.95 -7.29 3.51
C ALA A 44 -4.45 -7.19 2.06
N LEU A 45 -3.67 -6.58 1.15
CA LEU A 45 -3.99 -6.54 -0.28
C LEU A 45 -3.84 -7.91 -0.93
N GLU A 46 -2.74 -8.61 -0.62
CA GLU A 46 -2.48 -9.97 -1.12
C GLU A 46 -3.56 -10.96 -0.65
N GLU A 47 -4.05 -10.83 0.58
CA GLU A 47 -5.15 -11.64 1.10
C GLU A 47 -6.48 -11.34 0.39
N ALA A 48 -6.79 -10.05 0.15
CA ALA A 48 -8.00 -9.64 -0.55
C ALA A 48 -8.01 -10.09 -2.02
N GLU A 49 -6.85 -10.07 -2.68
CA GLU A 49 -6.68 -10.59 -4.04
C GLU A 49 -6.93 -12.11 -4.09
N ARG A 50 -6.28 -12.87 -3.20
CA ARG A 50 -6.50 -14.33 -3.10
C ARG A 50 -7.96 -14.68 -2.86
N TRP A 51 -8.66 -13.93 -2.01
CA TRP A 51 -10.07 -14.13 -1.76
C TRP A 51 -10.95 -13.87 -3.00
N LEU A 52 -10.70 -12.79 -3.76
CA LEU A 52 -11.44 -12.51 -5.00
C LEU A 52 -11.21 -13.56 -6.08
N VAL A 53 -9.98 -14.05 -6.19
CA VAL A 53 -9.62 -15.14 -7.11
C VAL A 53 -10.36 -16.42 -6.71
N GLY A 54 -10.39 -16.76 -5.41
CA GLY A 54 -11.14 -17.91 -4.90
C GLY A 54 -12.64 -17.81 -5.21
N LEU A 55 -13.25 -16.64 -5.01
CA LEU A 55 -14.65 -16.41 -5.37
C LEU A 55 -14.93 -16.60 -6.86
N ARG A 56 -14.02 -16.13 -7.73
CA ARG A 56 -14.16 -16.28 -9.18
C ARG A 56 -14.02 -17.73 -9.59
N LEU A 57 -13.06 -18.45 -9.02
CA LEU A 57 -12.81 -19.86 -9.32
C LEU A 57 -13.99 -20.76 -8.90
N HIS A 58 -14.67 -20.40 -7.81
CA HIS A 58 -15.89 -21.09 -7.36
C HIS A 58 -17.18 -20.57 -8.00
N ASP A 59 -17.08 -19.75 -9.06
CA ASP A 59 -18.19 -19.11 -9.78
C ASP A 59 -19.20 -18.37 -8.85
N ARG A 60 -18.71 -17.92 -7.69
CA ARG A 60 -19.50 -17.16 -6.71
C ARG A 60 -19.66 -15.69 -7.09
N VAL A 61 -18.89 -15.23 -8.09
CA VAL A 61 -18.89 -13.85 -8.57
C VAL A 61 -18.69 -13.81 -10.09
N ASP A 62 -19.53 -13.04 -10.77
CA ASP A 62 -19.46 -12.81 -12.21
C ASP A 62 -18.18 -12.03 -12.63
N ALA A 63 -17.89 -12.02 -13.93
CA ALA A 63 -16.67 -11.44 -14.47
C ALA A 63 -16.60 -9.92 -14.24
N ALA A 64 -17.73 -9.23 -14.41
CA ALA A 64 -17.82 -7.78 -14.32
C ALA A 64 -17.63 -7.29 -12.87
N THR A 65 -18.19 -8.01 -11.91
CA THR A 65 -18.08 -7.79 -10.48
C THR A 65 -16.68 -8.11 -10.00
N TYR A 66 -16.04 -9.17 -10.51
CA TYR A 66 -14.63 -9.45 -10.27
C TYR A 66 -13.73 -8.31 -10.78
N GLN A 67 -13.89 -7.90 -12.04
CA GLN A 67 -13.11 -6.80 -12.64
C GLN A 67 -13.27 -5.49 -11.87
N ARG A 68 -14.51 -5.11 -11.54
CA ARG A 68 -14.78 -3.90 -10.76
C ARG A 68 -14.09 -3.93 -9.39
N ARG A 69 -14.09 -5.09 -8.72
CA ARG A 69 -13.46 -5.28 -7.41
C ARG A 69 -11.93 -5.26 -7.49
N MET A 70 -11.36 -5.88 -8.52
CA MET A 70 -9.91 -5.86 -8.74
C MET A 70 -9.42 -4.45 -9.08
N SER A 71 -10.16 -3.72 -9.92
CA SER A 71 -9.87 -2.30 -10.20
C SER A 71 -9.94 -1.45 -8.94
N ALA A 72 -10.94 -1.63 -8.07
CA ALA A 72 -11.02 -0.91 -6.80
C ALA A 72 -9.82 -1.19 -5.86
N LEU A 73 -9.36 -2.45 -5.79
CA LEU A 73 -8.14 -2.83 -5.05
C LEU A 73 -6.89 -2.14 -5.62
N ALA A 74 -6.73 -2.13 -6.94
CA ALA A 74 -5.59 -1.50 -7.61
C ALA A 74 -5.52 0.02 -7.36
N HIS A 75 -6.67 0.69 -7.28
CA HIS A 75 -6.75 2.12 -6.95
C HIS A 75 -6.61 2.39 -5.44
N GLY A 76 -6.41 1.36 -4.61
CA GLY A 76 -6.30 1.49 -3.17
C GLY A 76 -7.58 1.98 -2.50
N GLN A 77 -8.73 1.89 -3.19
CA GLN A 77 -10.01 2.23 -2.62
C GLN A 77 -10.39 1.14 -1.61
N ARG A 78 -10.20 1.47 -0.33
CA ARG A 78 -10.75 0.68 0.76
C ARG A 78 -12.25 0.62 0.57
N ARG A 79 -12.81 -0.59 0.53
CA ARG A 79 -14.17 -0.76 1.02
C ARG A 79 -14.14 -0.32 2.48
N THR A 80 -14.79 0.81 2.77
CA THR A 80 -15.43 0.97 4.07
C THR A 80 -16.31 -0.26 4.22
N THR A 81 -16.03 -1.07 5.23
CA THR A 81 -16.92 -2.15 5.64
C THR A 81 -18.16 -1.53 6.29
N THR A 82 -18.88 -0.70 5.55
CA THR A 82 -20.30 -0.50 5.78
C THR A 82 -20.94 -1.66 5.04
N GLY A 83 -21.05 -2.79 5.75
CA GLY A 83 -21.87 -3.89 5.27
C GLY A 83 -23.26 -3.36 4.93
N PRO A 84 -23.98 -3.98 3.99
CA PRO A 84 -25.39 -3.69 3.83
C PRO A 84 -26.06 -4.01 5.17
N THR A 85 -26.38 -2.98 5.96
CA THR A 85 -27.43 -3.09 6.96
C THR A 85 -28.69 -3.37 6.16
N ASN A 86 -28.98 -4.65 6.00
CA ASN A 86 -30.29 -5.13 5.62
C ASN A 86 -31.26 -4.59 6.68
N ALA A 87 -31.84 -3.42 6.44
CA ALA A 87 -33.06 -2.99 7.09
C ALA A 87 -34.20 -3.81 6.46
N VAL A 88 -34.26 -5.09 6.80
CA VAL A 88 -35.41 -5.95 6.54
C VAL A 88 -36.14 -6.14 7.86
N GLY A 89 -37.28 -5.44 7.97
CA GLY A 89 -38.51 -5.99 8.51
C GLY A 89 -38.70 -6.02 10.02
N GLY A 90 -39.66 -5.23 10.50
CA GLY A 90 -40.21 -5.34 11.86
C GLY A 90 -41.53 -4.59 12.03
N ARG A 91 -42.54 -4.93 11.21
CA ARG A 91 -43.94 -4.63 11.50
C ARG A 91 -44.40 -5.60 12.59
N HIS A 92 -44.66 -5.13 13.81
CA HIS A 92 -45.64 -5.71 14.75
C HIS A 92 -45.93 -4.70 15.88
N GLY A 93 -47.22 -4.40 16.09
CA GLY A 93 -47.74 -3.55 17.16
C GLY A 93 -48.78 -2.57 16.65
#